data_AF-A0A382L4C0-F1
#
_entry.id   AF-A0A382L4C0-F1
#
_cell.length_a   1.000
_cell.length_b   1.000
_cell.length_c   1.000
_cell.angle_alpha   90.00
_cell.angle_beta   90.00
_cell.angle_gamma   90.00
#
_symmetry.space_group_name_H-M   'P 1'
#
loop_
_entity.id
_entity.type
_entity.pdbx_description
1 polymer ?
#
loop_
_entity_poly.entity_id
_entity_poly.type
_entity_poly.pdbx_seq_one_letter_code
_entity_poly.pdbx_strand_id
1 'polypeptide(L)'
;NKDNEWKPGYERSSVYSVYDVDAGSWAEWKTIEMPDPKKFRDCGAGCTQRYDLPNGDVLLPFYYFGPETGEGKIKTGRRGAVMRCKFDGQTLKYVEHGNELIPLAPVGFYEPSLTKFGKKFFLTIRNETNGYVATSDDGLNFDEPRPWLYDDGGELGSVSTQQHWITHSNGLFLVYTRRGPENMEVFRHRAPLFIAQVDPDRLCVIRKTERALVPDRGAIIGNFGTMNVSREESWVTVAEWMQHGIGARFNVPEVCEKGGSDNSVYVVRIKWNKPNELVAWKTSGEK
;
A
#
# COMPACT_ATOMS: atom_id res chain seq x y z
N ASN A 1 -7.25 22.47 -20.13
CA ASN A 1 -8.40 21.61 -20.47
C ASN A 1 -9.61 22.08 -19.72
N LYS A 2 -10.58 22.67 -20.43
CA LYS A 2 -11.78 23.32 -19.86
C LYS A 2 -13.02 22.42 -19.85
N ASP A 3 -12.91 21.18 -20.27
CA ASP A 3 -14.06 20.29 -20.40
C ASP A 3 -13.90 19.12 -19.42
N ASN A 4 -14.50 19.29 -18.24
CA ASN A 4 -14.70 18.25 -17.21
C ASN A 4 -15.72 17.20 -17.69
N GLU A 5 -15.59 16.71 -18.93
CA GLU A 5 -16.35 15.56 -19.40
C GLU A 5 -15.71 14.29 -18.83
N TRP A 6 -16.49 13.52 -18.08
CA TRP A 6 -16.12 12.18 -17.66
C TRP A 6 -15.93 11.32 -18.91
N LYS A 7 -14.68 11.07 -19.31
CA LYS A 7 -14.38 10.13 -20.40
C LYS A 7 -14.62 8.69 -19.90
N PRO A 8 -15.56 7.92 -20.48
CA PRO A 8 -15.66 6.50 -20.21
C PRO A 8 -14.42 5.80 -20.81
N GLY A 9 -13.69 5.02 -20.01
CA GLY A 9 -12.63 4.12 -20.50
C GLY A 9 -11.19 4.57 -20.23
N TYR A 10 -10.83 4.82 -18.98
CA TYR A 10 -9.42 4.93 -18.62
C TYR A 10 -8.76 3.56 -18.67
N GLU A 11 -7.92 3.36 -19.69
CA GLU A 11 -6.92 2.31 -19.66
C GLU A 11 -5.84 2.72 -18.65
N ARG A 12 -5.43 1.78 -17.81
CA ARG A 12 -4.36 1.97 -16.83
C ARG A 12 -3.38 0.83 -17.00
N SER A 13 -2.11 1.20 -16.93
CA SER A 13 -0.99 0.27 -16.98
C SER A 13 -0.11 0.46 -15.74
N SER A 14 0.56 -0.61 -15.34
CA SER A 14 1.65 -0.51 -14.38
C SER A 14 2.87 0.10 -15.07
N VAL A 15 3.40 1.18 -14.49
CA VAL A 15 4.56 1.91 -15.02
C VAL A 15 5.76 1.75 -14.10
N TYR A 16 6.96 1.81 -14.66
CA TYR A 16 8.22 1.81 -13.93
C TYR A 16 9.23 2.73 -14.61
N SER A 17 10.23 3.18 -13.86
CA SER A 17 11.44 3.81 -14.39
C SER A 17 12.64 3.17 -13.73
N VAL A 18 13.79 3.22 -14.40
CA VAL A 18 15.05 2.67 -13.92
C VAL A 18 15.98 3.81 -13.56
N TYR A 19 16.57 3.74 -12.37
CA TYR A 19 17.59 4.69 -11.94
C TYR A 19 18.96 4.24 -12.46
N ASP A 20 19.61 5.11 -13.22
CA ASP A 20 21.00 4.97 -13.63
C ASP A 20 21.90 5.59 -12.55
N VAL A 21 22.64 4.73 -11.85
CA VAL A 21 23.53 5.14 -10.75
C VAL A 21 24.73 5.93 -11.27
N ASP A 22 25.28 5.56 -12.43
CA ASP A 22 26.47 6.19 -12.99
C ASP A 22 26.13 7.58 -13.55
N ALA A 23 24.96 7.71 -14.19
CA ALA A 23 24.45 8.99 -14.69
C ALA A 23 23.73 9.82 -13.61
N GLY A 24 23.42 9.24 -12.46
CA GLY A 24 22.70 9.89 -11.37
C GLY A 24 21.28 10.34 -11.74
N SER A 25 20.61 9.65 -12.67
CA SER A 25 19.34 10.09 -13.26
C SER A 25 18.36 8.94 -13.50
N TRP A 26 17.07 9.27 -13.65
CA TRP A 26 16.03 8.30 -14.00
C TRP A 26 15.84 8.24 -15.51
N ALA A 27 15.73 7.03 -16.06
CA ALA A 27 15.30 6.82 -17.44
C ALA A 27 13.84 7.28 -17.65
N GLU A 28 13.44 7.46 -18.91
CA GLU A 28 12.02 7.62 -19.23
C GLU A 28 11.21 6.42 -18.70
N TRP A 29 10.01 6.70 -18.21
CA TRP A 29 9.14 5.65 -17.69
C TRP A 29 8.69 4.72 -18.82
N LYS A 30 8.50 3.44 -18.48
CA LYS A 30 8.00 2.39 -19.37
C LYS A 30 6.77 1.75 -18.74
N THR A 31 5.96 1.08 -19.56
CA THR A 31 4.86 0.22 -19.10
C THR A 31 5.32 -1.23 -19.00
N ILE A 32 4.76 -1.97 -18.05
CA ILE A 32 4.88 -3.43 -18.02
C ILE A 32 3.88 -4.00 -19.03
N GLU A 33 4.36 -4.80 -19.98
CA GLU A 33 3.51 -5.50 -20.94
C GLU A 33 2.79 -6.67 -20.25
N MET A 34 1.46 -6.59 -20.18
CA MET A 34 0.60 -7.64 -19.60
C MET A 34 0.21 -8.69 -20.66
N PRO A 35 0.06 -9.97 -20.29
CA PRO A 35 -0.15 -11.06 -21.26
C PRO A 35 -1.52 -11.05 -21.95
N ASP A 36 -2.53 -10.42 -21.34
CA ASP A 36 -3.88 -10.25 -21.90
C ASP A 36 -4.30 -8.78 -21.79
N PRO A 37 -4.13 -7.98 -22.86
CA PRO A 37 -4.48 -6.56 -22.86
C PRO A 37 -5.96 -6.28 -22.62
N LYS A 38 -6.86 -7.22 -22.96
CA LYS A 38 -8.31 -7.03 -22.76
C LYS A 38 -8.67 -7.23 -21.29
N LYS A 39 -8.16 -8.29 -20.67
CA LYS A 39 -8.36 -8.58 -19.25
C LYS A 39 -7.72 -7.53 -18.36
N PHE A 40 -6.50 -7.11 -18.70
CA PHE A 40 -5.68 -6.20 -17.88
C PHE A 40 -5.72 -4.74 -18.36
N ARG A 41 -6.77 -4.33 -19.09
CA ARG A 41 -6.91 -2.97 -19.63
C ARG A 41 -6.89 -1.87 -18.56
N ASP A 42 -7.44 -2.14 -17.38
CA ASP A 42 -7.35 -1.24 -16.22
C ASP A 42 -6.55 -1.93 -15.10
N CYS A 43 -5.25 -2.11 -15.31
CA CYS A 43 -4.33 -2.80 -14.41
C CYS A 43 -3.30 -1.83 -13.84
N GLY A 44 -3.19 -1.75 -12.52
CA GLY A 44 -2.24 -0.86 -11.86
C GLY A 44 -1.56 -1.48 -10.65
N ALA A 45 -0.28 -1.16 -10.50
CA ALA A 45 0.51 -1.34 -9.28
C ALA A 45 0.74 0.01 -8.57
N GLY A 46 -0.28 0.89 -8.60
CA GLY A 46 -0.21 2.18 -7.92
C GLY A 46 -0.38 2.01 -6.42
N CYS A 47 0.48 2.65 -5.63
CA CYS A 47 0.43 2.63 -4.16
C CYS A 47 0.54 1.21 -3.56
N THR A 48 1.34 0.36 -4.19
CA THR A 48 1.67 -0.99 -3.71
C THR A 48 3.07 -1.03 -3.12
N GLN A 49 3.38 -2.11 -2.39
CA GLN A 49 4.73 -2.41 -1.91
C GLN A 49 5.19 -3.69 -2.58
N ARG A 50 6.25 -3.62 -3.39
CA ARG A 50 6.87 -4.78 -4.06
C ARG A 50 7.85 -5.50 -3.13
N TYR A 51 8.23 -6.71 -3.51
CA TYR A 51 9.31 -7.46 -2.87
C TYR A 51 10.33 -7.95 -3.90
N ASP A 52 11.62 -7.75 -3.63
CA ASP A 52 12.70 -8.16 -4.52
C ASP A 52 13.27 -9.49 -4.04
N LEU A 53 13.22 -10.51 -4.89
CA LEU A 53 13.70 -11.85 -4.58
C LEU A 53 15.24 -11.90 -4.69
N PRO A 54 15.91 -12.81 -3.94
CA PRO A 54 17.37 -12.94 -3.98
C PRO A 54 17.96 -13.23 -5.37
N ASN A 55 17.18 -13.78 -6.28
CA ASN A 55 17.59 -14.04 -7.66
C ASN A 55 17.43 -12.83 -8.61
N GLY A 56 16.97 -11.68 -8.10
CA GLY A 56 16.73 -10.46 -8.87
C GLY A 56 15.34 -10.36 -9.50
N ASP A 57 14.49 -11.39 -9.35
CA ASP A 57 13.08 -11.29 -9.74
C ASP A 57 12.33 -10.35 -8.79
N VAL A 58 11.31 -9.68 -9.31
CA VAL A 58 10.46 -8.76 -8.54
C VAL A 58 9.07 -9.35 -8.40
N LEU A 59 8.57 -9.45 -7.18
CA LEU A 59 7.17 -9.70 -6.89
C LEU A 59 6.44 -8.36 -6.75
N LEU A 60 5.60 -8.05 -7.73
CA LEU A 60 4.86 -6.79 -7.80
C LEU A 60 3.37 -7.04 -7.60
N PRO A 61 2.81 -6.60 -6.46
CA PRO A 61 1.37 -6.61 -6.28
C PRO A 61 0.69 -5.63 -7.23
N PHE A 62 -0.46 -6.03 -7.76
CA PHE A 62 -1.25 -5.24 -8.68
C PHE A 62 -2.74 -5.52 -8.50
N TYR A 63 -3.56 -4.63 -9.06
CA TYR A 63 -5.00 -4.78 -9.06
C TYR A 63 -5.60 -4.33 -10.39
N TYR A 64 -6.72 -4.92 -10.77
CA TYR A 64 -7.38 -4.65 -12.04
C TYR A 64 -8.89 -4.88 -11.96
N PHE A 65 -9.66 -4.33 -12.91
CA PHE A 65 -11.08 -4.64 -12.98
C PHE A 65 -11.32 -6.10 -13.40
N GLY A 66 -12.15 -6.82 -12.66
CA GLY A 66 -12.61 -8.13 -13.08
C GLY A 66 -13.47 -8.05 -14.35
N PRO A 67 -13.70 -9.18 -15.04
CA PRO A 67 -14.61 -9.23 -16.17
C PRO A 67 -16.03 -8.79 -15.78
N GLU A 68 -16.74 -8.12 -16.69
CA GLU A 68 -18.18 -7.92 -16.55
C GLU A 68 -18.87 -9.29 -16.61
N THR A 69 -19.73 -9.61 -15.64
CA THR A 69 -20.48 -10.88 -15.63
C THR A 69 -21.97 -10.63 -15.86
N GLY A 70 -22.56 -11.33 -16.84
CA GLY A 70 -24.01 -11.44 -17.07
C GLY A 70 -24.64 -10.40 -18.01
N GLU A 71 -25.81 -10.78 -18.57
CA GLU A 71 -26.72 -9.86 -19.27
C GLU A 71 -27.35 -8.92 -18.22
N GLY A 72 -26.82 -7.72 -18.09
CA GLY A 72 -27.24 -6.75 -17.05
C GLY A 72 -26.12 -6.11 -16.23
N LYS A 73 -24.84 -6.30 -16.60
CA LYS A 73 -23.65 -5.56 -16.13
C LYS A 73 -23.56 -5.40 -14.61
N ILE A 74 -23.40 -6.51 -13.88
CA ILE A 74 -22.79 -6.39 -12.54
C ILE A 74 -21.32 -6.09 -12.76
N LYS A 75 -20.89 -4.86 -12.44
CA LYS A 75 -19.47 -4.53 -12.37
C LYS A 75 -18.86 -5.36 -11.24
N THR A 76 -18.02 -6.33 -11.58
CA THR A 76 -17.23 -7.01 -10.57
C THR A 76 -16.27 -5.98 -9.95
N GLY A 77 -16.07 -6.05 -8.64
CA GLY A 77 -15.09 -5.24 -7.95
C GLY A 77 -13.68 -5.47 -8.51
N ARG A 78 -12.75 -4.57 -8.22
CA ARG A 78 -11.35 -4.80 -8.60
C ARG A 78 -10.81 -6.08 -7.92
N ARG A 79 -9.99 -6.82 -8.64
CA ARG A 79 -9.29 -8.02 -8.16
C ARG A 79 -7.85 -7.66 -7.82
N GLY A 80 -7.25 -8.39 -6.90
CA GLY A 80 -5.83 -8.27 -6.57
C GLY A 80 -5.06 -9.52 -6.98
N ALA A 81 -3.79 -9.37 -7.32
CA ALA A 81 -2.85 -10.48 -7.53
C ALA A 81 -1.42 -9.99 -7.35
N VAL A 82 -0.46 -10.92 -7.37
CA VAL A 82 0.98 -10.61 -7.43
C VAL A 82 1.57 -11.17 -8.71
N MET A 83 2.23 -10.32 -9.49
CA MET A 83 2.99 -10.75 -10.67
C MET A 83 4.46 -10.93 -10.31
N ARG A 84 5.10 -11.93 -10.91
CA ARG A 84 6.55 -12.06 -10.93
C ARG A 84 7.08 -11.41 -12.20
N CYS A 85 8.02 -10.50 -12.04
CA CYS A 85 8.74 -9.84 -13.11
C CYS A 85 10.22 -10.21 -13.07
N LYS A 86 10.85 -10.34 -14.23
CA LYS A 86 12.30 -10.37 -14.37
C LYS A 86 12.82 -8.97 -14.63
N PHE A 87 13.93 -8.62 -14.00
CA PHE A 87 14.62 -7.36 -14.26
C PHE A 87 16.02 -7.62 -14.81
N ASP A 88 16.31 -7.09 -16.00
CA ASP A 88 17.59 -7.26 -16.69
C ASP A 88 18.55 -6.05 -16.51
N GLY A 89 18.19 -5.10 -15.63
CA GLY A 89 18.89 -3.84 -15.46
C GLY A 89 18.29 -2.68 -16.25
N GLN A 90 17.41 -2.93 -17.23
CA GLN A 90 16.78 -1.88 -18.05
C GLN A 90 15.27 -2.09 -18.25
N THR A 91 14.80 -3.32 -18.17
CA THR A 91 13.45 -3.74 -18.51
C THR A 91 12.89 -4.62 -17.42
N LEU A 92 11.73 -4.23 -16.89
CA LEU A 92 10.95 -5.03 -15.97
C LEU A 92 9.90 -5.81 -16.77
N LYS A 93 10.15 -7.11 -16.99
CA LYS A 93 9.35 -7.97 -17.86
C LYS A 93 8.45 -8.88 -17.05
N TYR A 94 7.15 -8.85 -17.32
CA TYR A 94 6.19 -9.82 -16.77
C TYR A 94 6.59 -11.27 -17.12
N VAL A 95 6.47 -12.18 -16.15
CA VAL A 95 6.71 -13.62 -16.34
C VAL A 95 5.42 -14.41 -16.09
N GLU A 96 4.84 -14.25 -14.91
CA GLU A 96 3.61 -14.92 -14.48
C GLU A 96 2.91 -14.11 -13.37
N HIS A 97 1.70 -14.50 -12.98
CA HIS A 97 1.07 -14.07 -11.74
C HIS A 97 0.46 -15.29 -11.04
N GLY A 98 0.34 -15.22 -9.72
CA GLY A 98 -0.32 -16.26 -8.94
C GLY A 98 -1.85 -16.19 -9.01
N ASN A 99 -2.52 -16.77 -8.02
CA ASN A 99 -3.98 -16.76 -7.97
C ASN A 99 -4.57 -15.34 -7.89
N GLU A 100 -5.76 -15.19 -8.46
CA GLU A 100 -6.52 -13.95 -8.39
C GLU A 100 -7.33 -13.89 -7.09
N LEU A 101 -7.13 -12.83 -6.32
CA LEU A 101 -7.92 -12.52 -5.14
C LEU A 101 -9.19 -11.81 -5.58
N ILE A 102 -10.34 -12.47 -5.36
CA ILE A 102 -11.65 -12.01 -5.80
C ILE A 102 -12.42 -11.53 -4.56
N PRO A 103 -12.84 -10.25 -4.50
CA PRO A 103 -13.62 -9.75 -3.38
C PRO A 103 -15.07 -10.25 -3.45
N LEU A 104 -15.76 -10.23 -2.32
CA LEU A 104 -17.22 -10.35 -2.29
C LEU A 104 -17.82 -9.09 -2.91
N ALA A 105 -18.58 -9.24 -4.01
CA ALA A 105 -19.22 -8.13 -4.70
C ALA A 105 -20.18 -7.35 -3.75
N PRO A 106 -20.33 -6.02 -3.89
CA PRO A 106 -19.86 -5.16 -4.98
C PRO A 106 -18.52 -4.42 -4.71
N VAL A 107 -17.81 -4.73 -3.63
CA VAL A 107 -16.59 -4.00 -3.21
C VAL A 107 -15.32 -4.58 -3.86
N GLY A 108 -14.25 -3.79 -3.95
CA GLY A 108 -13.04 -4.15 -4.70
C GLY A 108 -11.81 -4.39 -3.81
N PHE A 109 -10.80 -5.07 -4.35
CA PHE A 109 -9.45 -5.12 -3.78
C PHE A 109 -8.53 -4.14 -4.51
N TYR A 110 -7.73 -3.40 -3.74
CA TYR A 110 -6.90 -2.30 -4.22
C TYR A 110 -5.58 -2.24 -3.45
N GLU A 111 -4.61 -1.54 -4.06
CA GLU A 111 -3.39 -1.07 -3.40
C GLU A 111 -2.74 -2.10 -2.47
N PRO A 112 -2.54 -3.36 -2.93
CA PRO A 112 -1.99 -4.39 -2.07
C PRO A 112 -0.51 -4.16 -1.78
N SER A 113 -0.07 -4.42 -0.55
CA SER A 113 1.34 -4.28 -0.14
C SER A 113 1.90 -5.60 0.33
N LEU A 114 2.99 -6.02 -0.29
CA LEU A 114 3.65 -7.29 -0.04
C LEU A 114 4.86 -7.11 0.86
N THR A 115 5.06 -8.08 1.75
CA THR A 115 6.32 -8.27 2.44
C THR A 115 6.61 -9.73 2.70
N LYS A 116 7.85 -10.05 3.07
CA LYS A 116 8.24 -11.38 3.54
C LYS A 116 8.73 -11.26 4.98
N PHE A 117 8.19 -12.10 5.86
CA PHE A 117 8.65 -12.21 7.25
C PHE A 117 8.82 -13.69 7.62
N GLY A 118 10.03 -14.04 8.08
CA GLY A 118 10.41 -15.44 8.27
C GLY A 118 10.31 -16.24 6.97
N LYS A 119 9.50 -17.29 6.97
CA LYS A 119 9.33 -18.19 5.82
C LYS A 119 8.14 -17.83 4.91
N LYS A 120 7.32 -16.86 5.31
CA LYS A 120 6.07 -16.53 4.62
C LYS A 120 6.07 -15.14 4.02
N PHE A 121 5.23 -14.98 3.01
CA PHE A 121 4.81 -13.71 2.45
C PHE A 121 3.47 -13.29 3.04
N PHE A 122 3.31 -11.99 3.22
CA PHE A 122 2.11 -11.35 3.76
C PHE A 122 1.69 -10.23 2.83
N LEU A 123 0.40 -10.21 2.49
CA LEU A 123 -0.19 -9.22 1.60
C LEU A 123 -1.26 -8.46 2.36
N THR A 124 -1.09 -7.14 2.52
CA THR A 124 -2.24 -6.30 2.91
C THR A 124 -3.03 -5.96 1.66
N ILE A 125 -4.33 -5.74 1.83
CA ILE A 125 -5.22 -5.40 0.74
C ILE A 125 -6.17 -4.31 1.22
N ARG A 126 -6.26 -3.21 0.48
CA ARG A 126 -7.26 -2.17 0.70
C ARG A 126 -8.59 -2.63 0.13
N ASN A 127 -9.66 -2.38 0.88
CA ASN A 127 -11.03 -2.52 0.42
C ASN A 127 -11.90 -1.42 1.05
N GLU A 128 -13.08 -1.17 0.48
CA GLU A 128 -13.97 -0.10 0.91
C GLU A 128 -14.54 -0.30 2.32
N THR A 129 -14.72 -1.54 2.78
CA THR A 129 -15.36 -1.86 4.06
C THR A 129 -14.37 -2.24 5.16
N ASN A 130 -13.28 -2.92 4.82
CA ASN A 130 -12.23 -3.35 5.75
C ASN A 130 -10.86 -3.37 5.09
N GLY A 131 -9.79 -3.34 5.88
CA GLY A 131 -8.47 -3.78 5.46
C GLY A 131 -8.38 -5.29 5.59
N TYR A 132 -7.69 -5.94 4.65
CA TYR A 132 -7.51 -7.40 4.65
C TYR A 132 -6.05 -7.80 4.68
N VAL A 133 -5.80 -9.04 5.10
CA VAL A 133 -4.51 -9.73 5.05
C VAL A 133 -4.64 -11.13 4.46
N ALA A 134 -3.68 -11.51 3.63
CA ALA A 134 -3.50 -12.87 3.12
C ALA A 134 -2.05 -13.32 3.28
N THR A 135 -1.81 -14.63 3.33
CA THR A 135 -0.47 -15.22 3.41
C THR A 135 -0.17 -16.16 2.27
N SER A 136 1.12 -16.32 1.97
CA SER A 136 1.62 -17.18 0.90
C SER A 136 2.98 -17.75 1.28
N ASP A 137 3.29 -18.97 0.82
CA ASP A 137 4.63 -19.56 0.99
C ASP A 137 5.58 -19.18 -0.16
N ASP A 138 5.05 -18.84 -1.34
CA ASP A 138 5.84 -18.52 -2.55
C ASP A 138 5.78 -17.04 -2.96
N GLY A 139 4.86 -16.26 -2.37
CA GLY A 139 4.64 -14.85 -2.67
C GLY A 139 3.80 -14.61 -3.94
N LEU A 140 3.27 -15.66 -4.55
CA LEU A 140 2.38 -15.60 -5.72
C LEU A 140 0.99 -16.14 -5.39
N ASN A 141 0.93 -17.31 -4.74
CA ASN A 141 -0.31 -18.01 -4.43
C ASN A 141 -0.71 -17.76 -2.98
N PHE A 142 -1.71 -16.89 -2.78
CA PHE A 142 -2.19 -16.46 -1.48
C PHE A 142 -3.44 -17.23 -1.04
N ASP A 143 -3.55 -17.43 0.27
CA ASP A 143 -4.77 -17.91 0.90
C ASP A 143 -5.92 -16.90 0.80
N GLU A 144 -7.10 -17.29 1.29
CA GLU A 144 -8.27 -16.43 1.28
C GLU A 144 -8.03 -15.17 2.15
N PRO A 145 -8.27 -13.95 1.61
CA PRO A 145 -8.11 -12.71 2.37
C PRO A 145 -9.01 -12.68 3.61
N ARG A 146 -8.41 -12.37 4.76
CA ARG A 146 -9.12 -12.21 6.04
C ARG A 146 -9.15 -10.73 6.44
N PRO A 147 -10.27 -10.23 6.99
CA PRO A 147 -10.32 -8.87 7.50
C PRO A 147 -9.33 -8.72 8.68
N TRP A 148 -8.72 -7.55 8.80
CA TRP A 148 -7.86 -7.25 9.93
C TRP A 148 -8.65 -7.16 11.22
N LEU A 149 -8.12 -7.86 12.23
CA LEU A 149 -8.58 -7.79 13.61
C LEU A 149 -7.43 -7.33 14.52
N TYR A 150 -7.80 -6.86 15.69
CA TYR A 150 -6.90 -6.76 16.83
C TYR A 150 -6.72 -8.12 17.50
N ASP A 151 -5.71 -8.22 18.37
CA ASP A 151 -5.40 -9.39 19.18
C ASP A 151 -6.47 -9.76 20.21
N ASP A 152 -7.43 -8.88 20.47
CA ASP A 152 -8.66 -9.13 21.24
C ASP A 152 -9.84 -9.64 20.38
N GLY A 153 -9.66 -9.76 19.06
CA GLY A 153 -10.70 -10.17 18.11
C GLY A 153 -11.60 -9.03 17.60
N GLY A 154 -11.43 -7.80 18.11
CA GLY A 154 -12.16 -6.63 17.64
C GLY A 154 -11.71 -6.18 16.25
N GLU A 155 -12.61 -5.57 15.48
CA GLU A 155 -12.29 -5.04 14.15
C GLU A 155 -11.22 -3.93 14.21
N LEU A 156 -10.29 -3.93 13.25
CA LEU A 156 -9.28 -2.88 13.13
C LEU A 156 -9.89 -1.51 12.77
N GLY A 157 -10.90 -1.53 11.88
CA GLY A 157 -11.58 -0.32 11.41
C GLY A 157 -10.81 0.49 10.36
N SER A 158 -9.78 -0.09 9.74
CA SER A 158 -9.11 0.46 8.56
C SER A 158 -10.00 0.30 7.35
N VAL A 159 -10.44 1.40 6.73
CA VAL A 159 -11.40 1.36 5.61
C VAL A 159 -10.96 2.27 4.48
N SER A 160 -11.15 1.85 3.23
CA SER A 160 -10.94 2.68 2.03
C SER A 160 -9.55 3.37 1.96
N THR A 161 -8.52 2.79 2.55
CA THR A 161 -7.17 3.35 2.66
C THR A 161 -6.09 2.28 2.46
N GLN A 162 -4.94 2.69 1.93
CA GLN A 162 -3.79 1.81 1.77
C GLN A 162 -3.19 1.43 3.13
N GLN A 163 -2.46 0.33 3.13
CA GLN A 163 -1.70 -0.17 4.27
C GLN A 163 -0.32 -0.55 3.77
N HIS A 164 0.71 -0.35 4.59
CA HIS A 164 2.07 -0.75 4.24
C HIS A 164 2.74 -1.49 5.39
N TRP A 165 3.69 -2.34 5.02
CA TRP A 165 4.50 -3.07 5.97
C TRP A 165 5.77 -2.31 6.31
N ILE A 166 6.16 -2.39 7.57
CA ILE A 166 7.54 -2.23 7.98
C ILE A 166 8.01 -3.55 8.56
N THR A 167 9.00 -4.14 7.92
CA THR A 167 9.49 -5.46 8.28
C THR A 167 10.87 -5.34 8.91
N HIS A 168 10.95 -5.79 10.16
CA HIS A 168 12.14 -5.81 10.98
C HIS A 168 12.53 -7.26 11.29
N SER A 169 13.80 -7.59 11.42
CA SER A 169 14.25 -8.96 11.78
C SER A 169 13.57 -9.52 13.04
N ASN A 170 13.28 -8.63 13.98
CA ASN A 170 12.63 -8.94 15.27
C ASN A 170 11.10 -8.74 15.30
N GLY A 171 10.46 -8.36 14.18
CA GLY A 171 9.01 -8.15 14.19
C GLY A 171 8.43 -7.61 12.89
N LEU A 172 7.14 -7.85 12.71
CA LEU A 172 6.36 -7.34 11.58
C LEU A 172 5.45 -6.22 12.07
N PHE A 173 5.41 -5.10 11.34
CA PHE A 173 4.63 -3.93 11.72
C PHE A 173 3.75 -3.46 10.57
N LEU A 174 2.52 -3.05 10.90
CA LEU A 174 1.54 -2.52 9.96
C LEU A 174 1.45 -1.00 10.15
N VAL A 175 1.54 -0.25 9.06
CA VAL A 175 1.26 1.19 8.99
C VAL A 175 -0.08 1.38 8.30
N TYR A 176 -1.02 2.05 8.98
CA TYR A 176 -2.42 2.15 8.57
C TYR A 176 -3.12 3.35 9.19
N THR A 177 -4.32 3.66 8.69
CA THR A 177 -5.28 4.53 9.39
C THR A 177 -6.50 3.72 9.78
N ARG A 178 -7.25 4.17 10.77
CA ARG A 178 -8.46 3.49 11.23
C ARG A 178 -9.48 4.48 11.75
N ARG A 179 -10.75 4.09 11.75
CA ARG A 179 -11.80 4.81 12.48
C ARG A 179 -11.54 4.79 13.98
N GLY A 180 -11.90 5.88 14.64
CA GLY A 180 -11.89 6.04 16.09
C GLY A 180 -12.73 7.25 16.50
N PRO A 181 -13.17 7.33 17.76
CA PRO A 181 -13.91 8.49 18.26
C PRO A 181 -13.17 9.81 18.06
N GLU A 182 -11.83 9.77 18.00
CA GLU A 182 -10.95 10.92 17.83
C GLU A 182 -10.96 11.53 16.41
N ASN A 183 -11.38 10.78 15.38
CA ASN A 183 -11.21 11.20 13.98
C ASN A 183 -12.48 11.08 13.14
N MET A 184 -13.65 11.23 13.78
CA MET A 184 -14.95 11.14 13.12
C MET A 184 -15.18 12.24 12.08
N GLU A 185 -14.58 13.41 12.29
CA GLU A 185 -14.67 14.56 11.38
C GLU A 185 -13.68 14.47 10.20
N VAL A 186 -12.71 13.55 10.27
CA VAL A 186 -11.70 13.34 9.23
C VAL A 186 -12.27 12.42 8.16
N PHE A 187 -12.31 12.88 6.92
CA PHE A 187 -12.87 12.09 5.81
C PHE A 187 -12.20 10.72 5.69
N ARG A 188 -13.04 9.67 5.73
CA ARG A 188 -12.61 8.25 5.70
C ARG A 188 -11.62 7.88 6.81
N HIS A 189 -11.54 8.65 7.89
CA HIS A 189 -10.64 8.39 9.02
C HIS A 189 -9.17 8.25 8.57
N ARG A 190 -8.75 9.11 7.65
CA ARG A 190 -7.40 9.12 7.06
C ARG A 190 -6.36 9.91 7.86
N ALA A 191 -6.66 10.26 9.10
CA ALA A 191 -5.71 10.75 10.09
C ALA A 191 -6.24 10.33 11.47
N PRO A 192 -5.40 10.05 12.48
CA PRO A 192 -3.94 9.94 12.43
C PRO A 192 -3.43 8.79 11.55
N LEU A 193 -2.13 8.81 11.23
CA LEU A 193 -1.43 7.64 10.68
C LEU A 193 -0.81 6.85 11.83
N PHE A 194 -1.12 5.56 11.93
CA PHE A 194 -0.69 4.69 13.01
C PHE A 194 0.35 3.66 12.54
N ILE A 195 1.12 3.15 13.49
CA ILE A 195 1.90 1.92 13.38
C ILE A 195 1.58 1.00 14.56
N ALA A 196 1.49 -0.30 14.31
CA ALA A 196 1.38 -1.32 15.35
C ALA A 196 2.10 -2.59 14.95
N GLN A 197 2.53 -3.38 15.93
CA GLN A 197 3.10 -4.71 15.69
C GLN A 197 1.99 -5.69 15.29
N VAL A 198 2.31 -6.60 14.39
CA VAL A 198 1.45 -7.71 13.95
C VAL A 198 1.94 -9.01 14.55
N ASP A 199 1.00 -9.83 15.01
CA ASP A 199 1.24 -11.24 15.30
C ASP A 199 1.15 -12.02 13.97
N PRO A 200 2.26 -12.54 13.43
CA PRO A 200 2.28 -13.18 12.11
C PRO A 200 1.62 -14.56 12.10
N ASP A 201 1.45 -15.20 13.25
CA ASP A 201 0.85 -16.53 13.37
C ASP A 201 -0.67 -16.40 13.50
N ARG A 202 -1.13 -15.45 14.32
CA ARG A 202 -2.57 -15.16 14.52
C ARG A 202 -3.15 -14.21 13.48
N LEU A 203 -2.30 -13.52 12.72
CA LEU A 203 -2.66 -12.53 11.69
C LEU A 203 -3.58 -11.43 12.21
N CYS A 204 -3.16 -10.85 13.33
CA CYS A 204 -3.86 -9.75 13.97
C CYS A 204 -2.89 -8.65 14.40
N VAL A 205 -3.43 -7.44 14.57
CA VAL A 205 -2.69 -6.28 15.10
C VAL A 205 -2.68 -6.34 16.62
N ILE A 206 -1.50 -6.18 17.22
CA ILE A 206 -1.35 -6.18 18.68
C ILE A 206 -1.74 -4.80 19.22
N ARG A 207 -2.96 -4.66 19.74
CA ARG A 207 -3.58 -3.36 20.05
C ARG A 207 -2.71 -2.49 20.96
N LYS A 208 -2.13 -3.08 22.00
CA LYS A 208 -1.29 -2.36 22.99
C LYS A 208 -0.01 -1.73 22.41
N THR A 209 0.36 -2.10 21.18
CA THR A 209 1.57 -1.58 20.51
C THR A 209 1.28 -0.44 19.54
N GLU A 210 0.00 -0.11 19.34
CA GLU A 210 -0.40 0.96 18.42
C GLU A 210 0.15 2.31 18.87
N ARG A 211 0.73 3.05 17.92
CA ARG A 211 1.27 4.39 18.12
C ARG A 211 0.94 5.26 16.92
N ALA A 212 0.60 6.53 17.17
CA ALA A 212 0.52 7.51 16.10
C ALA A 212 1.93 7.87 15.58
N LEU A 213 2.12 7.77 14.26
CA LEU A 213 3.31 8.23 13.53
C LEU A 213 3.15 9.69 13.09
N VAL A 214 1.98 10.04 12.56
CA VAL A 214 1.61 11.39 12.15
C VAL A 214 0.30 11.74 12.86
N PRO A 215 0.24 12.85 13.60
CA PRO A 215 -0.96 13.23 14.32
C PRO A 215 -2.08 13.64 13.38
N ASP A 216 -3.30 13.66 13.90
CA ASP A 216 -4.40 14.36 13.25
C ASP A 216 -4.29 15.87 13.54
N ARG A 217 -4.06 16.67 12.49
CA ARG A 217 -4.08 18.15 12.50
C ARG A 217 -5.29 18.70 11.73
N GLY A 218 -6.29 17.87 11.44
CA GLY A 218 -7.52 18.22 10.73
C GLY A 218 -7.50 17.92 9.23
N ALA A 219 -6.33 17.89 8.58
CA ALA A 219 -6.25 17.43 7.18
C ALA A 219 -6.17 15.90 7.10
N ILE A 220 -6.82 15.32 6.08
CA ILE A 220 -6.55 13.92 5.75
C ILE A 220 -5.10 13.73 5.31
N ILE A 221 -4.54 12.59 5.67
CA ILE A 221 -3.24 12.16 5.21
C ILE A 221 -3.40 11.46 3.85
N GLY A 222 -2.53 11.80 2.91
CA GLY A 222 -2.48 11.19 1.58
C GLY A 222 -2.07 9.73 1.61
N ASN A 223 -1.81 9.20 0.41
CA ASN A 223 -1.13 7.92 0.29
C ASN A 223 0.34 8.09 0.77
N PHE A 224 0.84 7.11 1.52
CA PHE A 224 2.15 7.08 2.19
C PHE A 224 3.09 6.01 1.63
N GLY A 225 4.39 6.20 1.81
CA GLY A 225 5.42 5.20 1.51
C GLY A 225 6.12 4.71 2.78
N THR A 226 6.70 3.51 2.73
CA THR A 226 7.52 2.97 3.81
C THR A 226 8.81 2.37 3.26
N MET A 227 9.90 2.47 4.01
CA MET A 227 11.19 1.94 3.61
C MET A 227 12.07 1.65 4.84
N ASN A 228 12.83 0.56 4.81
CA ASN A 228 13.97 0.40 5.71
C ASN A 228 15.15 1.18 5.12
N VAL A 229 15.56 2.27 5.75
CA VAL A 229 16.64 3.14 5.24
C VAL A 229 18.00 2.65 5.69
N SER A 230 18.08 2.19 6.94
CA SER A 230 19.24 1.50 7.49
C SER A 230 18.81 0.35 8.39
N ARG A 231 19.78 -0.30 9.03
CA ARG A 231 19.50 -1.31 10.07
C ARG A 231 18.86 -0.66 11.30
N GLU A 232 19.18 0.59 11.61
CA GLU A 232 18.74 1.32 12.79
C GLU A 232 17.44 2.08 12.55
N GLU A 233 17.08 2.35 11.29
CA GLU A 233 15.95 3.21 10.96
C GLU A 233 15.08 2.73 9.81
N SER A 234 13.76 2.79 10.03
CA SER A 234 12.74 2.71 8.98
C SER A 234 12.03 4.05 8.86
N TRP A 235 11.72 4.48 7.65
CA TRP A 235 11.08 5.76 7.39
C TRP A 235 9.67 5.56 6.83
N VAL A 236 8.78 6.47 7.20
CA VAL A 236 7.44 6.62 6.62
C VAL A 236 7.33 8.01 6.04
N THR A 237 6.97 8.12 4.77
CA THR A 237 6.82 9.40 4.08
C THR A 237 5.38 9.62 3.69
N VAL A 238 4.85 10.81 3.97
CA VAL A 238 3.48 11.16 3.63
C VAL A 238 3.28 12.68 3.63
N ALA A 239 2.20 13.17 3.02
CA ALA A 239 1.81 14.57 3.08
C ALA A 239 0.39 14.73 3.61
N GLU A 240 0.15 15.85 4.28
CA GLU A 240 -1.20 16.36 4.46
C GLU A 240 -1.80 16.69 3.09
N TRP A 241 -3.09 16.47 2.93
CA TRP A 241 -3.77 16.73 1.67
C TRP A 241 -4.88 17.76 1.83
N MET A 242 -4.49 19.04 1.77
CA MET A 242 -5.42 20.18 1.83
C MET A 242 -5.88 20.54 0.41
N GLN A 243 -7.15 20.29 0.07
CA GLN A 243 -7.69 20.59 -1.26
C GLN A 243 -9.06 21.26 -1.20
N HIS A 244 -9.40 22.02 -2.25
CA HIS A 244 -10.75 22.49 -2.59
C HIS A 244 -11.41 21.55 -3.64
N GLY A 245 -12.72 21.23 -3.53
CA GLY A 245 -13.40 20.24 -4.40
C GLY A 245 -14.36 19.25 -3.69
N ILE A 246 -14.75 18.16 -4.37
CA ILE A 246 -15.74 17.17 -3.85
C ILE A 246 -15.26 16.48 -2.55
N GLY A 247 -13.94 16.28 -2.39
CA GLY A 247 -13.32 15.85 -1.12
C GLY A 247 -13.12 16.99 -0.11
N ALA A 248 -13.16 18.25 -0.57
CA ALA A 248 -12.96 19.44 0.26
C ALA A 248 -14.15 19.83 1.11
N ARG A 249 -15.33 19.22 0.90
CA ARG A 249 -16.42 19.31 1.88
C ARG A 249 -15.95 18.86 3.28
N PHE A 250 -14.87 18.07 3.33
CA PHE A 250 -14.27 17.55 4.55
C PHE A 250 -12.83 18.03 4.81
N ASN A 251 -12.18 18.66 3.82
CA ASN A 251 -10.87 19.32 3.98
C ASN A 251 -11.01 20.81 3.68
N VAL A 252 -11.90 21.47 4.39
CA VAL A 252 -12.05 22.92 4.31
C VAL A 252 -10.76 23.52 4.89
N PRO A 253 -9.98 24.33 4.15
CA PRO A 253 -8.70 24.85 4.64
C PRO A 253 -8.83 25.52 6.00
N GLU A 254 -9.92 26.26 6.24
CA GLU A 254 -10.17 26.91 7.52
C GLU A 254 -10.38 25.91 8.67
N VAL A 255 -10.85 24.69 8.40
CA VAL A 255 -10.97 23.61 9.39
C VAL A 255 -9.61 22.95 9.61
N CYS A 256 -8.91 22.63 8.53
CA CYS A 256 -7.55 22.08 8.57
C CYS A 256 -6.58 23.01 9.31
N GLU A 257 -6.56 24.29 8.98
CA GLU A 257 -5.71 25.32 9.59
C GLU A 257 -6.02 25.51 11.07
N LYS A 258 -7.29 25.40 11.49
CA LYS A 258 -7.68 25.42 12.92
C LYS A 258 -7.16 24.22 13.69
N GLY A 259 -7.15 23.04 13.07
CA GLY A 259 -6.49 21.84 13.61
C GLY A 259 -4.96 21.91 13.53
N GLY A 260 -4.45 22.92 12.84
CA GLY A 260 -3.05 23.25 12.69
C GLY A 260 -2.46 22.83 11.37
N SER A 261 -3.12 22.06 10.50
CA SER A 261 -2.55 21.62 9.23
C SER A 261 -2.13 22.78 8.33
N ASP A 262 -0.98 22.63 7.68
CA ASP A 262 -0.32 23.64 6.83
C ASP A 262 0.20 23.03 5.52
N ASN A 263 -0.35 21.88 5.13
CA ASN A 263 0.01 21.09 3.96
C ASN A 263 1.44 20.50 4.07
N SER A 264 1.83 20.14 5.29
CA SER A 264 3.13 19.58 5.63
C SER A 264 3.42 18.27 4.89
N VAL A 265 4.70 18.09 4.53
CA VAL A 265 5.26 16.79 4.11
C VAL A 265 6.04 16.22 5.29
N TYR A 266 5.66 15.03 5.73
CA TYR A 266 6.29 14.31 6.83
C TYR A 266 7.28 13.27 6.32
N VAL A 267 8.43 13.24 6.98
CA VAL A 267 9.39 12.12 6.96
C VAL A 267 9.52 11.62 8.38
N VAL A 268 8.76 10.59 8.73
CA VAL A 268 8.74 10.02 10.08
C VAL A 268 9.84 8.97 10.19
N ARG A 269 10.77 9.17 11.12
CA ARG A 269 11.88 8.23 11.38
C ARG A 269 11.52 7.33 12.56
N ILE A 270 11.38 6.04 12.29
CA ILE A 270 11.26 5.00 13.32
C ILE A 270 12.67 4.54 13.66
N LYS A 271 13.11 4.80 14.89
CA LYS A 271 14.42 4.38 15.40
C LYS A 271 14.28 3.06 16.14
N TRP A 272 15.02 2.05 15.71
CA TRP A 272 15.01 0.74 16.32
C TRP A 272 16.02 0.66 17.46
N ASN A 273 15.63 -0.01 18.55
CA ASN A 273 16.52 -0.29 19.69
C ASN A 273 17.50 -1.44 19.41
N LYS A 274 17.25 -2.22 18.35
CA LYS A 274 18.10 -3.29 17.85
C LYS A 274 18.22 -3.14 16.33
N PRO A 275 19.38 -3.40 15.74
CA PRO A 275 19.52 -3.36 14.29
C PRO A 275 18.61 -4.37 13.59
N ASN A 276 18.11 -3.97 12.42
CA ASN A 276 17.34 -4.80 11.49
C ASN A 276 18.30 -5.65 10.66
N GLU A 277 18.41 -6.93 11.00
CA GLU A 277 19.29 -7.88 10.31
C GLU A 277 18.84 -8.23 8.88
N LEU A 278 17.66 -7.75 8.45
CA LEU A 278 17.17 -7.94 7.08
C LEU A 278 17.72 -6.91 6.10
N VAL A 279 18.30 -5.80 6.59
CA VAL A 279 18.85 -4.75 5.73
C VAL A 279 20.31 -5.08 5.43
N ALA A 280 20.59 -5.36 4.15
CA ALA A 280 21.90 -5.84 3.71
C ALA A 280 22.98 -4.74 3.61
N TRP A 281 22.57 -3.46 3.57
CA TRP A 281 23.50 -2.33 3.46
C TRP A 281 23.70 -1.63 4.81
N LYS A 282 24.94 -1.24 5.10
CA LYS A 282 25.24 -0.31 6.19
C LYS A 282 25.04 1.11 5.71
N THR A 283 24.53 1.98 6.57
CA THR A 283 24.52 3.43 6.31
C THR A 283 25.96 3.90 6.15
N SER A 284 26.25 4.68 5.10
CA SER A 284 27.56 5.31 4.93
C SER A 284 27.85 6.22 6.13
N GLY A 285 28.80 5.84 6.98
CA GLY A 285 29.16 6.60 8.18
C GLY A 285 29.53 5.74 9.40
N GLU A 286 29.21 4.45 9.41
CA GLU A 286 29.73 3.53 10.43
C GLU A 286 31.14 3.05 10.02
N LYS A 287 32.16 3.60 10.69
CA LYS A 287 33.52 3.07 10.67
C LYS A 287 33.60 1.75 11.42
#